data_AF-A0AAW1JPJ9-F1
#
_entry.id   AF-A0AAW1JPJ9-F1
#
_cell.length_a   1.000
_cell.length_b   1.000
_cell.length_c   1.000
_cell.angle_alpha   90.00
_cell.angle_beta   90.00
_cell.angle_gamma   90.00
#
_symmetry.space_group_name_H-M   'P 1'
#
loop_
_entity.id
_entity.type
_entity.pdbx_description
1 polymer ?
#
loop_
_entity_poly.entity_id
_entity_poly.type
_entity_poly.pdbx_seq_one_letter_code
_entity_poly.pdbx_strand_id
1 'polypeptide(L)'
;MYALSQAIKVSIGTICAWVKLGKLRSHSNAIKPLLTEENKFHRLNFVLTKLWWNRITRTLQFKDMSNVIHIDEKWFYITQDSAKYYLLSDKVDPYRSCKSKSFITKVMFMAAVSRPIYDDDNNLIFDGKIGIFPFTFQEPAKRKSKKRAAGTLETKSIASINKQVIKEMLLNKILPAITSKWPTLLSKTIIIQQDNAKPHLKTMILIF
;
A
#
# COMPACT_ATOMS: atom_id res chain seq x y z
N MET A 1 -3.84 8.47 30.69
CA MET A 1 -4.71 8.24 31.87
C MET A 1 -4.10 8.84 33.13
N TYR A 2 -2.94 8.38 33.59
CA TYR A 2 -2.31 8.88 34.83
C TYR A 2 -1.99 10.39 34.81
N ALA A 3 -1.38 10.90 33.73
CA ALA A 3 -1.09 12.34 33.61
C ALA A 3 -2.35 13.22 33.64
N LEU A 4 -3.45 12.75 33.03
CA LEU A 4 -4.74 13.44 33.03
C LEU A 4 -5.40 13.40 34.42
N SER A 5 -5.26 12.29 35.13
CA SER A 5 -5.70 12.10 36.52
C SER A 5 -5.02 13.10 37.46
N GLN A 6 -3.71 13.28 37.32
CA GLN A 6 -2.95 14.27 38.09
C GLN A 6 -3.34 15.72 37.74
N ALA A 7 -3.47 16.04 36.45
CA ALA A 7 -3.80 17.40 36.01
C ALA A 7 -5.18 17.87 36.46
N ILE A 8 -6.18 16.99 36.44
CA ILE A 8 -7.58 17.31 36.80
C ILE A 8 -7.87 16.95 38.27
N LYS A 9 -6.91 16.33 38.98
CA LYS A 9 -7.03 15.86 40.37
C LYS A 9 -8.21 14.90 40.60
N VAL A 10 -8.43 13.98 39.67
CA VAL A 10 -9.51 12.98 39.74
C VAL A 10 -8.90 11.58 39.62
N SER A 11 -9.47 10.58 40.30
CA SER A 11 -8.98 9.19 40.22
C SER A 11 -8.97 8.64 38.79
N ILE A 12 -8.01 7.75 38.50
CA ILE A 12 -7.91 7.06 37.20
C ILE A 12 -9.19 6.28 36.89
N GLY A 13 -9.81 5.66 37.90
CA GLY A 13 -11.07 4.92 37.75
C GLY A 13 -12.21 5.81 37.23
N THR A 14 -12.33 7.02 37.76
CA THR A 14 -13.32 8.00 37.30
C THR A 14 -13.06 8.45 35.86
N ILE A 15 -11.79 8.67 35.49
CA ILE A 15 -11.43 9.01 34.10
C ILE A 15 -11.77 7.86 33.14
N CYS A 16 -11.46 6.61 33.51
CA CYS A 16 -11.85 5.44 32.73
C CYS A 16 -13.37 5.33 32.56
N ALA A 17 -14.14 5.61 33.61
CA ALA A 17 -15.59 5.64 33.55
C ALA A 17 -16.08 6.76 32.61
N TRP A 18 -15.51 7.95 32.67
CA TRP A 18 -15.87 9.06 31.78
C TRP A 18 -15.54 8.77 30.30
N VAL A 19 -14.47 8.04 30.02
CA VAL A 19 -14.18 7.55 28.65
C VAL A 19 -15.22 6.53 28.20
N LYS A 20 -15.58 5.55 29.05
CA LYS A 20 -16.63 4.56 28.72
C LYS A 20 -18.02 5.18 28.55
N LEU A 21 -18.33 6.21 29.34
CA LEU A 21 -19.58 6.98 29.27
C LEU A 21 -19.59 8.02 28.15
N GLY A 22 -18.52 8.13 27.35
CA GLY A 22 -18.43 9.09 26.24
C GLY A 22 -18.25 10.56 26.66
N LYS A 23 -18.11 10.85 27.96
CA LYS A 23 -17.84 12.20 28.49
C LYS A 23 -16.43 12.68 28.18
N LEU A 24 -15.49 11.75 27.99
CA LEU A 24 -14.15 12.01 27.51
C LEU A 24 -13.89 11.24 26.21
N ARG A 25 -13.44 11.93 25.18
CA ARG A 25 -13.04 11.32 23.90
C ARG A 25 -11.54 11.04 23.90
N SER A 26 -11.17 9.80 23.61
CA SER A 26 -9.79 9.48 23.24
C SER A 26 -9.54 9.93 21.80
N HIS A 27 -8.45 10.66 21.56
CA HIS A 27 -8.01 11.06 20.23
C HIS A 27 -6.54 10.69 20.05
N SER A 28 -6.26 9.92 19.00
CA SER A 28 -4.89 9.60 18.59
C SER A 28 -4.47 10.59 17.52
N ASN A 29 -3.45 11.40 17.83
CA ASN A 29 -2.86 12.32 16.87
C ASN A 29 -1.56 11.69 16.32
N ALA A 30 -1.61 11.16 15.10
CA ALA A 30 -0.42 10.68 14.41
C ALA A 30 0.40 11.86 13.90
N ILE A 31 1.73 11.78 14.02
CA ILE A 31 2.63 12.75 13.40
C ILE A 31 2.45 12.66 11.88
N LYS A 32 2.08 13.78 11.27
CA LYS A 32 1.95 13.91 9.82
C LYS A 32 3.14 14.72 9.30
N PRO A 33 3.64 14.44 8.08
CA PRO A 33 4.66 15.26 7.47
C PRO A 33 4.15 16.70 7.35
N LEU A 34 5.02 17.66 7.69
CA LEU A 34 4.70 19.07 7.58
C LEU A 34 4.54 19.43 6.09
N LEU A 35 3.37 19.94 5.72
CA LEU A 35 3.11 20.43 4.37
C LEU A 35 3.43 21.93 4.32
N THR A 36 4.41 22.30 3.49
CA THR A 36 4.65 23.70 3.11
C THR A 36 3.46 24.25 2.32
N GLU A 37 3.30 25.57 2.28
CA GLU A 37 2.24 26.21 1.49
C GLU A 37 2.33 25.85 0.00
N GLU A 38 3.55 25.76 -0.53
CA GLU A 38 3.81 25.30 -1.90
C GLU A 38 3.30 23.86 -2.12
N ASN A 39 3.59 22.93 -1.20
CA ASN A 39 3.07 21.57 -1.27
C ASN A 39 1.54 21.52 -1.20
N LYS A 40 0.91 22.37 -0.39
CA LYS A 40 -0.56 22.47 -0.33
C LYS A 40 -1.13 22.97 -1.66
N PHE A 41 -0.51 24.01 -2.25
CA PHE A 41 -0.90 24.55 -3.53
C PHE A 41 -0.77 23.53 -4.67
N HIS A 42 0.34 22.79 -4.73
CA HIS A 42 0.50 21.70 -5.70
C HIS A 42 -0.55 20.61 -5.55
N ARG A 43 -0.89 20.22 -4.31
CA ARG A 43 -1.95 19.25 -4.04
C ARG A 43 -3.32 19.78 -4.47
N LEU A 44 -3.62 21.05 -4.21
CA LEU A 44 -4.87 21.68 -4.63
C LEU A 44 -4.99 21.69 -6.16
N ASN A 45 -3.95 22.16 -6.85
CA ASN A 45 -3.91 22.15 -8.32
C ASN A 45 -4.07 20.74 -8.87
N PHE A 46 -3.39 19.75 -8.29
CA PHE A 46 -3.58 18.36 -8.68
C PHE A 46 -5.05 17.92 -8.54
N VAL A 47 -5.71 18.22 -7.42
CA VAL A 47 -7.14 17.89 -7.23
C VAL A 47 -8.02 18.60 -8.26
N LEU A 48 -7.77 19.88 -8.54
CA LEU A 48 -8.52 20.64 -9.56
C LEU A 48 -8.41 20.00 -10.94
N THR A 49 -7.24 19.45 -11.32
CA THR A 49 -7.10 18.74 -12.62
C THR A 49 -7.93 17.46 -12.71
N LYS A 50 -8.37 16.91 -11.57
CA LYS A 50 -9.22 15.72 -11.49
C LYS A 50 -10.71 16.06 -11.48
N LEU A 51 -11.05 17.34 -11.39
CA LEU A 51 -12.43 17.81 -11.48
C LEU A 51 -12.76 18.18 -12.94
N TRP A 52 -14.03 18.06 -13.28
CA TRP A 52 -14.56 18.55 -14.55
C TRP A 52 -15.95 19.13 -14.32
N TRP A 53 -16.29 20.14 -15.14
CA TRP A 53 -17.60 20.78 -15.08
C TRP A 53 -18.60 19.99 -15.91
N ASN A 54 -19.58 19.39 -15.23
CA ASN A 54 -20.68 18.73 -15.92
C ASN A 54 -21.68 19.80 -16.39
N ARG A 55 -21.71 20.03 -17.71
CA ARG A 55 -22.59 21.05 -18.33
C ARG A 55 -24.08 20.74 -18.18
N ILE A 56 -24.43 19.46 -18.06
CA ILE A 56 -25.83 19.00 -17.99
C ILE A 56 -26.36 19.23 -16.58
N THR A 57 -25.68 18.68 -15.57
CA THR A 57 -26.12 18.81 -14.17
C THR A 57 -25.76 20.16 -13.55
N ARG A 58 -24.93 20.98 -14.23
CA ARG A 58 -24.37 22.24 -13.72
C ARG A 58 -23.67 22.07 -12.38
N THR A 59 -22.98 20.94 -12.21
CA THR A 59 -22.22 20.62 -10.99
C THR A 59 -20.78 20.27 -11.31
N LEU A 60 -19.88 20.60 -10.39
CA LEU A 60 -18.50 20.14 -10.44
C LEU A 60 -18.44 18.67 -10.02
N GLN A 61 -17.87 17.81 -10.87
CA GLN A 61 -17.77 16.37 -10.62
C GLN A 61 -16.33 15.92 -10.75
N PHE A 62 -15.96 14.84 -10.05
CA PHE A 62 -14.70 14.18 -10.30
C PHE A 62 -14.74 13.45 -11.63
N LYS A 63 -13.60 13.41 -12.33
CA LYS A 63 -13.40 12.52 -13.47
C LYS A 63 -13.57 11.08 -12.99
N ASP A 64 -14.22 10.27 -13.81
CA ASP A 64 -14.53 8.88 -13.48
C ASP A 64 -13.27 8.01 -13.27
N MET A 65 -12.16 8.37 -13.95
CA MET A 65 -10.87 7.69 -13.84
C MET A 65 -10.94 6.17 -14.15
N SER A 66 -11.94 5.73 -14.92
CA SER A 66 -12.10 4.34 -15.37
C SER A 66 -10.94 3.84 -16.23
N ASN A 67 -10.16 4.74 -16.84
CA ASN A 67 -8.97 4.41 -17.61
C ASN A 67 -7.65 4.67 -16.85
N VAL A 68 -7.71 4.84 -15.53
CA VAL A 68 -6.53 5.08 -14.70
C VAL A 68 -6.15 3.82 -13.92
N ILE A 69 -4.88 3.43 -14.03
CA ILE A 69 -4.28 2.36 -13.26
C ILE A 69 -3.34 2.98 -12.24
N HIS A 70 -3.55 2.67 -10.97
CA HIS A 70 -2.68 3.07 -9.88
C HIS A 70 -1.65 1.97 -9.61
N ILE A 71 -0.39 2.38 -9.55
CA ILE A 71 0.72 1.50 -9.18
C ILE A 71 1.36 2.03 -7.91
N ASP A 72 1.63 1.12 -6.98
CA ASP A 72 2.28 1.43 -5.71
C ASP A 72 3.22 0.31 -5.28
N GLU A 73 4.28 0.67 -4.56
CA GLU A 73 5.25 -0.26 -3.99
C GLU A 73 5.11 -0.37 -2.48
N LYS A 74 5.15 -1.60 -1.96
CA LYS A 74 5.06 -1.83 -0.52
C LYS A 74 5.98 -2.93 -0.05
N TRP A 75 6.67 -2.66 1.06
CA TRP A 75 7.45 -3.66 1.79
C TRP A 75 6.54 -4.49 2.69
N PHE A 76 6.64 -5.80 2.55
CA PHE A 76 6.00 -6.78 3.42
C PHE A 76 7.07 -7.53 4.22
N TYR A 77 6.87 -7.57 5.54
CA TYR A 77 7.73 -8.33 6.45
C TYR A 77 7.15 -9.73 6.60
N ILE A 78 8.00 -10.75 6.56
CA ILE A 78 7.57 -12.14 6.80
C ILE A 78 6.94 -12.29 8.19
N THR A 79 7.39 -11.49 9.16
CA THR A 79 6.80 -11.46 10.49
C THR A 79 6.78 -10.05 11.06
N GLN A 80 5.76 -9.74 11.86
CA GLN A 80 5.63 -8.46 12.55
C GLN A 80 6.55 -8.40 13.77
N ASP A 81 7.07 -7.21 14.08
CA ASP A 81 7.89 -6.94 15.26
C ASP A 81 7.18 -7.25 16.58
N SER A 82 5.87 -6.98 16.62
CA SER A 82 5.00 -7.27 17.75
C SER A 82 3.74 -7.93 17.22
N ALA A 83 3.35 -9.05 17.82
CA ALA A 83 2.12 -9.75 17.50
C ALA A 83 1.32 -9.92 18.80
N LYS A 84 0.03 -9.60 18.73
CA LYS A 84 -0.88 -9.77 19.85
C LYS A 84 -1.44 -11.19 19.83
N TYR A 85 -1.21 -11.95 20.88
CA TYR A 85 -1.81 -13.28 21.07
C TYR A 85 -2.91 -13.18 22.12
N TYR A 86 -4.02 -13.87 21.88
CA TYR A 86 -5.04 -14.09 22.89
C TYR A 86 -4.82 -15.51 23.41
N LEU A 87 -4.45 -15.61 24.69
CA LEU A 87 -4.10 -16.86 25.35
C LEU A 87 -5.12 -17.14 26.44
N LEU A 88 -5.43 -18.41 26.65
CA LEU A 88 -6.11 -18.86 27.86
C LEU A 88 -5.19 -18.63 29.07
N SER A 89 -5.79 -18.42 30.23
CA SER A 89 -5.06 -18.05 31.47
C SER A 89 -4.01 -19.07 31.92
N ASP A 90 -4.13 -20.33 31.48
CA ASP A 90 -3.23 -21.44 31.81
C ASP A 90 -2.10 -21.64 30.78
N LYS A 91 -2.07 -20.85 29.68
CA LYS A 91 -1.07 -21.03 28.62
C LYS A 91 0.13 -20.13 28.81
N VAL A 92 1.30 -20.71 28.57
CA VAL A 92 2.58 -20.00 28.58
C VAL A 92 2.65 -19.04 27.40
N ASP A 93 3.21 -17.86 27.66
CA ASP A 93 3.41 -16.85 26.64
C ASP A 93 4.30 -17.37 25.49
N PRO A 94 3.89 -17.17 24.22
CA PRO A 94 4.66 -17.61 23.08
C PRO A 94 5.96 -16.82 22.98
N TYR A 95 7.09 -17.52 23.10
CA TYR A 95 8.41 -16.93 22.95
C TYR A 95 8.80 -16.76 21.48
N ARG A 96 9.08 -15.53 21.07
CA ARG A 96 9.60 -15.18 19.74
C ARG A 96 10.91 -14.44 19.87
N SER A 97 11.99 -15.04 19.35
CA SER A 97 13.31 -14.42 19.34
C SER A 97 13.88 -14.29 17.93
N CYS A 98 14.59 -13.19 17.70
CA CYS A 98 15.41 -12.97 16.52
C CYS A 98 16.67 -12.21 16.95
N LYS A 99 17.81 -12.44 16.27
CA LYS A 99 19.08 -11.77 16.63
C LYS A 99 19.03 -10.25 16.49
N SER A 100 18.31 -9.74 15.49
CA SER A 100 17.96 -8.32 15.35
C SER A 100 16.75 -8.19 14.43
N LYS A 101 15.92 -7.18 14.69
CA LYS A 101 14.77 -6.81 13.85
C LYS A 101 15.18 -6.46 12.41
N SER A 102 16.41 -5.97 12.22
CA SER A 102 16.95 -5.67 10.89
C SER A 102 17.15 -6.91 10.01
N PHE A 103 17.22 -8.12 10.59
CA PHE A 103 17.35 -9.37 9.85
C PHE A 103 15.99 -10.01 9.50
N ILE A 104 14.87 -9.40 9.88
CA ILE A 104 13.56 -9.89 9.45
C ILE A 104 13.50 -9.74 7.94
N THR A 105 13.31 -10.85 7.25
CA THR A 105 13.17 -10.87 5.80
C THR A 105 11.98 -9.99 5.41
N LYS A 106 12.25 -9.05 4.52
CA LYS A 106 11.25 -8.18 3.90
C LYS A 106 11.31 -8.33 2.39
N VAL A 107 10.15 -8.38 1.75
CA VAL A 107 10.00 -8.48 0.30
C VAL A 107 9.20 -7.26 -0.14
N MET A 108 9.71 -6.53 -1.13
CA MET A 108 8.92 -5.46 -1.75
C MET A 108 8.03 -6.06 -2.82
N PHE A 109 6.82 -5.55 -2.93
CA PHE A 109 5.91 -5.87 -4.01
C PHE A 109 5.48 -4.59 -4.71
N MET A 110 5.31 -4.66 -6.02
CA MET A 110 4.64 -3.63 -6.81
C MET A 110 3.24 -4.13 -7.15
N ALA A 111 2.22 -3.37 -6.79
CA ALA A 111 0.83 -3.70 -7.05
C ALA A 111 0.26 -2.74 -8.10
N ALA A 112 -0.51 -3.27 -9.05
CA ALA A 112 -1.26 -2.48 -10.04
C ALA A 112 -2.76 -2.76 -9.88
N VAL A 113 -3.53 -1.69 -9.69
CA VAL A 113 -4.98 -1.75 -9.46
C VAL A 113 -5.65 -0.57 -10.16
N SER A 114 -6.80 -0.80 -10.78
CA SER A 114 -7.70 0.24 -11.27
C SER A 114 -9.02 0.22 -10.51
N ARG A 115 -9.87 1.20 -10.80
CA ARG A 115 -11.26 1.19 -10.34
C ARG A 115 -11.99 -0.05 -10.91
N PRO A 116 -12.78 -0.78 -10.10
CA PRO A 116 -13.68 -1.80 -10.62
C PRO A 116 -14.75 -1.20 -11.52
N ILE A 117 -15.11 -1.89 -12.60
CA ILE A 117 -16.04 -1.42 -13.63
C ILE A 117 -17.20 -2.40 -13.72
N TYR A 118 -18.41 -1.83 -13.75
CA TYR A 118 -19.67 -2.56 -13.82
C TYR A 118 -20.44 -2.12 -15.06
N ASP A 119 -21.31 -2.98 -15.59
CA ASP A 119 -22.28 -2.61 -16.61
C ASP A 119 -23.50 -1.88 -16.00
N ASP A 120 -24.44 -1.47 -16.86
CA ASP A 120 -25.67 -0.77 -16.44
C ASP A 120 -26.59 -1.64 -15.56
N ASP A 121 -26.48 -2.97 -15.68
CA ASP A 121 -27.20 -3.96 -14.87
C ASP A 121 -26.44 -4.30 -13.57
N ASN A 122 -25.35 -3.59 -13.27
CA ASN A 122 -24.50 -3.74 -12.10
C ASN A 122 -23.77 -5.10 -12.01
N ASN A 123 -23.57 -5.77 -13.15
CA ASN A 123 -22.69 -6.92 -13.27
C ASN A 123 -21.24 -6.47 -13.42
N LEU A 124 -20.31 -7.26 -12.87
CA LEU A 124 -18.89 -6.94 -12.86
C LEU A 124 -18.26 -7.19 -14.24
N ILE A 125 -17.84 -6.13 -14.93
CA ILE A 125 -17.04 -6.22 -16.17
C ILE A 125 -15.56 -6.42 -15.83
N PHE A 126 -15.06 -5.67 -14.84
CA PHE A 126 -13.66 -5.72 -14.45
C PHE A 126 -13.49 -5.47 -12.96
N ASP A 127 -12.77 -6.36 -12.26
CA ASP A 127 -12.57 -6.27 -10.82
C ASP A 127 -11.51 -5.24 -10.39
N GLY A 128 -10.85 -4.62 -11.37
CA GLY A 128 -9.79 -3.64 -11.17
C GLY A 128 -8.44 -4.25 -10.76
N LYS A 129 -8.32 -5.58 -10.59
CA LYS A 129 -7.10 -6.20 -10.07
C LYS A 129 -6.18 -6.66 -11.20
N ILE A 130 -5.09 -5.94 -11.39
CA ILE A 130 -4.10 -6.28 -12.43
C ILE A 130 -3.09 -7.28 -11.88
N GLY A 131 -2.49 -6.98 -10.74
CA GLY A 131 -1.58 -7.94 -10.12
C GLY A 131 -0.73 -7.36 -9.01
N ILE A 132 -0.01 -8.26 -8.35
CA ILE A 132 0.96 -7.95 -7.32
C ILE A 132 2.22 -8.73 -7.66
N PHE A 133 3.34 -8.03 -7.82
CA PHE A 133 4.59 -8.58 -8.34
C PHE A 133 5.72 -8.42 -7.32
N PRO A 134 6.33 -9.52 -6.84
CA PRO A 134 7.44 -9.45 -5.90
C PRO A 134 8.74 -9.02 -6.57
N PHE A 135 9.53 -8.20 -5.88
CA PHE A 135 10.92 -7.94 -6.24
C PHE A 135 11.83 -9.05 -5.71
N THR A 136 11.93 -10.13 -6.49
CA THR A 136 12.72 -11.32 -6.13
C THR A 136 13.55 -11.82 -7.29
N PHE A 137 14.64 -12.52 -6.98
CA PHE A 137 15.49 -13.23 -7.93
C PHE A 137 15.80 -14.64 -7.41
N GLN A 138 16.19 -15.55 -8.30
CA GLN A 138 16.64 -16.89 -7.90
C GLN A 138 18.17 -16.94 -7.87
N GLU A 139 18.74 -17.47 -6.78
CA GLU A 139 20.18 -17.71 -6.64
C GLU A 139 20.39 -19.14 -6.12
N PRO A 140 21.35 -19.90 -6.68
CA PRO A 140 21.68 -21.22 -6.15
C PRO A 140 22.24 -21.14 -4.74
N ALA A 141 21.82 -22.10 -3.93
CA ALA A 141 22.31 -22.33 -2.57
C ALA A 141 23.84 -22.49 -2.53
N LYS A 142 24.56 -21.49 -2.00
CA LYS A 142 26.03 -21.56 -1.85
C LYS A 142 26.50 -22.58 -0.80
N ARG A 143 25.66 -22.90 0.18
CA ARG A 143 25.99 -23.82 1.28
C ARG A 143 24.91 -24.88 1.43
N LYS A 144 25.34 -26.12 1.68
CA LYS A 144 24.45 -27.19 2.13
C LYS A 144 23.93 -26.85 3.53
N SER A 145 22.64 -27.07 3.76
CA SER A 145 22.05 -27.02 5.10
C SER A 145 21.23 -28.29 5.34
N LYS A 146 20.80 -28.53 6.58
CA LYS A 146 19.90 -29.66 6.90
C LYS A 146 18.64 -29.72 6.03
N LYS A 147 18.14 -28.56 5.56
CA LYS A 147 16.90 -28.47 4.78
C LYS A 147 17.10 -28.32 3.27
N ARG A 148 18.35 -28.22 2.77
CA ARG A 148 18.61 -28.01 1.33
C ARG A 148 20.03 -28.41 0.93
N ALA A 149 20.18 -29.06 -0.21
CA ALA A 149 21.47 -29.31 -0.83
C ALA A 149 22.07 -28.02 -1.39
N ALA A 150 23.40 -27.97 -1.50
CA ALA A 150 24.07 -26.92 -2.27
C ALA A 150 23.61 -26.99 -3.74
N GLY A 151 23.45 -25.83 -4.39
CA GLY A 151 22.93 -25.73 -5.75
C GLY A 151 21.39 -25.60 -5.88
N THR A 152 20.62 -25.90 -4.84
CA THR A 152 19.15 -25.70 -4.87
C THR A 152 18.82 -24.21 -5.11
N LEU A 153 17.98 -23.89 -6.10
CA LEU A 153 17.59 -22.51 -6.40
C LEU A 153 16.74 -21.93 -5.27
N GLU A 154 17.18 -20.82 -4.69
CA GLU A 154 16.46 -20.09 -3.65
C GLU A 154 15.93 -18.77 -4.18
N THR A 155 14.67 -18.48 -3.88
CA THR A 155 14.09 -17.16 -4.16
C THR A 155 14.52 -16.19 -3.06
N LYS A 156 15.22 -15.13 -3.44
CA LYS A 156 15.70 -14.07 -2.54
C LYS A 156 15.07 -12.73 -2.90
N SER A 157 14.83 -11.91 -1.88
CA SER A 157 14.38 -10.52 -2.04
C SER A 157 15.50 -9.65 -2.59
N ILE A 158 15.18 -8.78 -3.54
CA ILE A 158 16.11 -7.73 -3.99
C ILE A 158 16.23 -6.68 -2.86
N ALA A 159 17.45 -6.48 -2.35
CA ALA A 159 17.70 -5.58 -1.23
C ALA A 159 17.68 -4.09 -1.63
N SER A 160 18.16 -3.77 -2.84
CA SER A 160 18.23 -2.42 -3.36
C SER A 160 17.42 -2.33 -4.64
N ILE A 161 16.29 -1.61 -4.59
CA ILE A 161 15.49 -1.33 -5.77
C ILE A 161 15.92 0.01 -6.33
N ASN A 162 16.55 -0.04 -7.50
CA ASN A 162 16.95 1.13 -8.26
C ASN A 162 15.95 1.40 -9.41
N LYS A 163 16.18 2.49 -10.14
CA LYS A 163 15.37 2.89 -11.29
C LYS A 163 15.31 1.82 -12.39
N GLN A 164 16.39 1.08 -12.61
CA GLN A 164 16.44 0.02 -13.63
C GLN A 164 15.54 -1.16 -13.24
N VAL A 165 15.62 -1.62 -11.99
CA VAL A 165 14.79 -2.71 -11.47
C VAL A 165 13.30 -2.36 -11.53
N ILE A 166 12.93 -1.10 -11.21
CA ILE A 166 11.54 -0.62 -11.37
C ILE A 166 11.13 -0.60 -12.84
N LYS A 167 11.99 -0.10 -13.74
CA LYS A 167 11.72 -0.08 -15.18
C LYS A 167 11.50 -1.50 -15.72
N GLU A 168 12.36 -2.45 -15.36
CA GLU A 168 12.23 -3.85 -15.77
C GLU A 168 10.95 -4.49 -15.22
N MET A 169 10.57 -4.19 -13.98
CA MET A 169 9.29 -4.64 -13.41
C MET A 169 8.10 -4.11 -14.21
N LEU A 170 8.11 -2.81 -14.55
CA LEU A 170 7.05 -2.22 -15.36
C LEU A 170 6.97 -2.88 -16.74
N LEU A 171 8.09 -2.93 -17.47
CA LEU A 171 8.12 -3.44 -18.85
C LEU A 171 7.81 -4.94 -18.95
N ASN A 172 8.37 -5.75 -18.06
CA ASN A 172 8.35 -7.21 -18.21
C ASN A 172 7.21 -7.87 -17.43
N LYS A 173 6.61 -7.17 -16.45
CA LYS A 173 5.55 -7.75 -15.60
C LYS A 173 4.27 -6.93 -15.65
N ILE A 174 4.33 -5.64 -15.38
CA ILE A 174 3.11 -4.84 -15.26
C ILE A 174 2.46 -4.56 -16.62
N LEU A 175 3.18 -4.00 -17.59
CA LEU A 175 2.60 -3.68 -18.90
C LEU A 175 1.98 -4.92 -19.57
N PRO A 176 2.64 -6.09 -19.60
CA PRO A 176 2.02 -7.30 -20.15
C PRO A 176 0.78 -7.74 -19.37
N ALA A 177 0.79 -7.61 -18.04
CA ALA A 177 -0.38 -7.94 -17.21
C ALA A 177 -1.55 -6.98 -17.46
N ILE A 178 -1.27 -5.69 -17.70
CA ILE A 178 -2.29 -4.72 -18.12
C ILE A 178 -2.87 -5.15 -19.46
N THR A 179 -2.04 -5.37 -20.48
CA THR A 179 -2.52 -5.79 -21.81
C THR A 179 -3.34 -7.07 -21.77
N SER A 180 -2.94 -8.03 -20.93
CA SER A 180 -3.65 -9.31 -20.81
C SER A 180 -4.98 -9.23 -20.07
N LYS A 181 -5.11 -8.33 -19.09
CA LYS A 181 -6.30 -8.28 -18.20
C LYS A 181 -7.24 -7.14 -18.52
N TRP A 182 -6.77 -6.10 -19.19
CA TRP A 182 -7.58 -4.94 -19.49
C TRP A 182 -8.68 -5.31 -20.50
N PRO A 183 -9.96 -5.06 -20.18
CA PRO A 183 -11.05 -5.38 -21.09
C PRO A 183 -10.94 -4.61 -22.41
N THR A 184 -11.03 -5.33 -23.53
CA THR A 184 -10.93 -4.76 -24.90
C THR A 184 -12.07 -3.81 -25.26
N LEU A 185 -13.21 -3.94 -24.58
CA LEU A 185 -14.39 -3.08 -24.73
C LEU A 185 -14.22 -1.70 -24.09
N LEU A 186 -13.18 -1.50 -23.28
CA LEU A 186 -12.93 -0.24 -22.58
C LEU A 186 -11.98 0.67 -23.36
N SER A 187 -11.67 1.82 -22.75
CA SER A 187 -10.74 2.80 -23.33
C SER A 187 -9.40 2.15 -23.71
N LYS A 188 -8.98 2.43 -24.94
CA LYS A 188 -7.65 2.07 -25.48
C LYS A 188 -6.52 2.90 -24.87
N THR A 189 -6.84 4.07 -24.33
CA THR A 189 -5.86 4.96 -23.70
C THR A 189 -5.88 4.77 -22.20
N ILE A 190 -4.80 4.21 -21.67
CA ILE A 190 -4.64 3.91 -20.26
C ILE A 190 -3.62 4.88 -19.65
N ILE A 191 -4.00 5.49 -18.52
CA ILE A 191 -3.12 6.38 -17.76
C ILE A 191 -2.56 5.61 -16.57
N ILE A 192 -1.25 5.50 -16.47
CA ILE A 192 -0.61 4.95 -15.28
C ILE A 192 -0.28 6.08 -14.32
N GLN A 193 -0.75 5.95 -13.09
CA GLN A 193 -0.44 6.85 -11.99
C GLN A 193 0.48 6.15 -10.97
N GLN A 194 1.59 6.81 -10.67
CA GLN A 194 2.57 6.43 -9.65
C GLN A 194 2.85 7.62 -8.72
N ASP A 195 3.50 7.36 -7.59
CA ASP A 195 4.04 8.43 -6.74
C ASP A 195 5.28 9.09 -7.38
N ASN A 196 5.75 10.18 -6.78
CA ASN A 196 6.92 10.93 -7.25
C ASN A 196 8.23 10.48 -6.57
N ALA A 197 8.43 9.17 -6.34
CA ALA A 197 9.69 8.68 -5.82
C ALA A 197 10.82 8.87 -6.85
N LYS A 198 12.03 9.20 -6.38
CA LYS A 198 13.23 9.43 -7.23
C LYS A 198 13.48 8.37 -8.33
N PRO A 199 13.29 7.07 -8.09
CA PRO A 199 13.54 6.07 -9.13
C PRO A 199 12.41 5.96 -10.16
N HIS A 200 11.29 6.68 -10.01
CA HIS A 200 10.14 6.55 -10.90
C HIS A 200 10.33 7.32 -12.21
N LEU A 201 9.63 6.86 -13.24
CA LEU A 201 9.52 7.57 -14.51
C LEU A 201 8.38 8.57 -14.37
N LYS A 202 8.56 9.80 -14.88
CA LYS A 202 7.50 10.81 -14.92
C LYS A 202 6.30 10.23 -15.68
N THR A 203 5.08 10.49 -15.20
CA THR A 203 3.78 9.98 -15.67
C THR A 203 3.81 9.30 -17.05
N MET A 204 3.52 8.00 -17.09
CA MET A 204 3.47 7.23 -18.33
C MET A 204 2.02 7.15 -18.86
N ILE A 205 1.85 7.49 -20.13
CA ILE A 205 0.60 7.29 -20.88
C ILE A 205 0.84 6.11 -21.82
N LEU A 206 -0.08 5.15 -21.82
CA LEU A 206 -0.08 4.01 -22.73
C LEU A 206 -1.27 4.13 -23.69
N ILE A 207 -1.01 3.83 -24.96
CA ILE A 207 -2.02 3.76 -26.00
C ILE A 207 -1.91 2.35 -26.59
N PHE A 208 -3.00 1.59 -26.49
CA PHE A 208 -3.12 0.22 -27.01
C PHE A 208 -3.93 0.17 -28.30
#